data_AF-A0A3L7WC51-F1
#
_entry.id   AF-A0A3L7WC51-F1
#
_cell.length_a   1.000
_cell.length_b   1.000
_cell.length_c   1.000
_cell.angle_alpha   90.00
_cell.angle_beta   90.00
_cell.angle_gamma   90.00
#
_symmetry.space_group_name_H-M   'P 1'
#
loop_
_entity.id
_entity.type
_entity.pdbx_description
1 polymer ?
#
loop_
_entity_poly.entity_id
_entity_poly.type
_entity_poly.pdbx_seq_one_letter_code
_entity_poly.pdbx_strand_id
1 'polypeptide(L)'
;MNVLLNLEEAHALLVRMTGSVLDGVELSAEAQTAIKAWRTNRAPGTKELDDFTVSLNEALGNHIDEKTQRRLRLRGGLYVSETEGR
;
A
#
# COMPACT_ATOMS: atom_id res chain seq x y z
N MET A 1 -6.92 9.01 8.32
CA MET A 1 -6.16 7.88 7.74
C MET A 1 -5.23 7.35 8.80
N ASN A 2 -5.34 6.06 9.14
CA ASN A 2 -4.38 5.43 10.05
C ASN A 2 -3.07 5.22 9.30
N VAL A 3 -1.96 5.64 9.89
CA VAL A 3 -0.62 5.37 9.33
C VAL A 3 -0.24 3.94 9.71
N LEU A 4 -0.23 3.06 8.71
CA LEU A 4 0.19 1.66 8.81
C LEU A 4 1.68 1.49 8.54
N LEU A 5 2.24 2.32 7.67
CA LEU A 5 3.64 2.32 7.27
C LEU A 5 4.19 3.74 7.35
N ASN A 6 5.34 3.90 8.00
CA ASN A 6 6.13 5.12 7.92
C ASN A 6 6.90 5.21 6.58
N LEU A 7 7.57 6.34 6.36
CA LEU A 7 8.33 6.61 5.12
C LEU A 7 9.41 5.57 4.81
N GLU A 8 10.18 5.17 5.83
CA GLU A 8 11.25 4.20 5.67
C GLU A 8 10.71 2.81 5.34
N GLU A 9 9.62 2.41 5.98
CA GLU A 9 8.93 1.14 5.73
C GLU A 9 8.30 1.10 4.33
N ALA A 10 7.65 2.19 3.92
CA ALA A 10 7.08 2.32 2.58
C ALA A 10 8.17 2.27 1.50
N HIS A 11 9.31 2.95 1.72
CA HIS A 11 10.45 2.89 0.82
C HIS A 11 11.05 1.48 0.76
N ALA A 12 11.21 0.81 1.89
CA ALA A 12 11.74 -0.57 1.94
C ALA A 12 10.86 -1.54 1.14
N LEU A 13 9.54 -1.43 1.26
CA LEU A 13 8.59 -2.22 0.47
C LEU A 13 8.69 -1.90 -1.02
N LEU A 14 8.74 -0.61 -1.38
CA LEU A 14 8.91 -0.16 -2.76
C LEU A 14 10.17 -0.79 -3.39
N VAL A 15 11.31 -0.70 -2.71
CA VAL A 15 12.58 -1.26 -3.19
C VAL A 15 12.48 -2.78 -3.33
N ARG A 16 11.89 -3.46 -2.35
CA ARG A 16 11.75 -4.92 -2.38
C ARG A 16 10.87 -5.41 -3.53
N MET A 17 9.72 -4.76 -3.74
CA MET A 17 8.77 -5.12 -4.80
C MET A 17 9.38 -4.85 -6.18
N THR A 18 9.96 -3.67 -6.40
CA THR A 18 10.60 -3.34 -7.68
C THR A 18 11.79 -4.24 -7.99
N GLY A 19 12.59 -4.61 -6.99
CA GLY A 19 13.66 -5.60 -7.14
C GLY A 19 13.13 -6.96 -7.58
N SER A 20 12.07 -7.46 -6.93
CA SER A 20 11.45 -8.74 -7.32
C SER A 20 10.93 -8.74 -8.76
N VAL A 21 10.45 -7.61 -9.27
CA VAL A 21 9.98 -7.49 -10.66
C VAL A 21 11.15 -7.46 -11.64
N LEU A 22 12.22 -6.74 -11.30
CA LEU A 22 13.43 -6.66 -12.12
C LEU A 22 14.15 -8.01 -12.22
N ASP A 23 14.15 -8.79 -11.14
CA ASP A 23 14.86 -10.06 -11.06
C ASP A 23 14.00 -11.25 -11.54
N GLY A 24 12.68 -11.15 -11.39
CA GLY A 24 11.76 -12.29 -11.56
C GLY A 24 11.07 -12.39 -12.92
N VAL A 25 11.22 -11.40 -13.80
CA VAL A 25 10.51 -11.33 -15.08
C VAL A 25 11.47 -10.91 -16.20
N GLU A 26 11.35 -11.55 -17.37
CA GLU A 26 12.04 -11.09 -18.58
C GLU A 26 11.41 -9.78 -19.08
N LEU A 27 12.06 -8.68 -18.75
CA LEU A 27 11.66 -7.33 -19.14
C LEU A 27 12.55 -6.81 -20.27
N SER A 28 11.96 -6.03 -21.18
CA SER A 28 12.74 -5.25 -22.14
C SER A 28 13.68 -4.26 -21.43
N ALA A 29 14.78 -3.89 -22.08
CA ALA A 29 15.72 -2.92 -21.52
C ALA A 29 15.07 -1.56 -21.19
N GLU A 30 14.09 -1.15 -22.00
CA GLU A 30 13.28 0.05 -21.76
C GLU A 30 12.47 -0.07 -20.47
N ALA A 31 11.75 -1.19 -20.29
CA ALA A 31 10.96 -1.44 -19.09
C ALA A 31 11.83 -1.48 -17.82
N GLN A 32 12.98 -2.14 -17.88
CA GLN A 32 13.93 -2.15 -16.76
C GLN A 32 14.41 -0.74 -16.39
N THR A 33 14.70 0.07 -17.40
CA THR A 33 15.17 1.46 -17.22
C THR A 33 14.06 2.31 -16.61
N ALA A 34 12.83 2.17 -17.08
CA ALA A 34 11.66 2.88 -16.55
C ALA A 34 11.42 2.55 -15.08
N ILE A 35 11.48 1.27 -14.68
CA ILE A 35 11.32 0.85 -13.28
C ILE A 35 12.43 1.43 -12.40
N LYS A 36 13.69 1.36 -12.86
CA LYS A 36 14.82 1.94 -12.14
C LYS A 36 14.66 3.44 -11.95
N ALA A 37 14.28 4.17 -13.00
CA ALA A 37 14.02 5.60 -12.93
C ALA A 37 12.85 5.93 -11.98
N TRP A 38 11.75 5.18 -12.05
CA TRP A 38 10.60 5.33 -11.17
C TRP A 38 10.97 5.14 -9.69
N ARG A 39 11.85 4.18 -9.38
CA ARG A 39 12.41 3.95 -8.05
C ARG A 39 13.30 5.11 -7.60
N THR A 40 14.21 5.57 -8.45
CA THR A 40 15.12 6.69 -8.13
C THR A 40 14.36 7.97 -7.83
N ASN A 41 13.29 8.25 -8.57
CA ASN A 41 12.45 9.42 -8.32
C ASN A 41 11.73 9.37 -6.97
N ARG A 42 11.67 8.21 -6.30
CA ARG A 42 11.06 8.00 -4.98
C ARG A 42 12.12 7.66 -3.93
N ALA A 43 13.30 8.25 -4.04
CA ALA A 43 14.35 8.12 -3.04
C ALA A 43 13.95 8.79 -1.70
N PRO A 44 14.59 8.42 -0.57
CA PRO A 44 14.35 9.08 0.71
C PRO A 44 14.52 10.60 0.64
N GLY A 45 13.57 11.34 1.21
CA GLY A 45 13.56 12.81 1.20
C GLY A 45 12.96 13.45 -0.07
N THR A 46 12.43 12.65 -1.00
CA THR A 46 11.70 13.15 -2.17
C THR A 46 10.22 13.32 -1.85
N LYS A 47 9.57 14.34 -2.43
CA LYS A 47 8.12 14.55 -2.31
C LYS A 47 7.35 13.36 -2.89
N GLU A 48 7.88 12.74 -3.93
CA GLU A 48 7.30 11.60 -4.60
C GLU A 48 7.21 10.38 -3.68
N LEU A 49 8.18 10.20 -2.76
CA LEU A 49 8.11 9.15 -1.74
C LEU A 49 7.05 9.48 -0.68
N ASP A 50 6.91 10.75 -0.29
CA ASP A 50 5.86 11.19 0.64
C ASP A 50 4.47 10.90 0.07
N ASP A 51 4.23 11.34 -1.17
CA ASP A 51 2.96 11.14 -1.87
C ASP A 51 2.66 9.65 -2.09
N PHE A 52 3.69 8.85 -2.42
CA PHE A 52 3.58 7.40 -2.52
C PHE A 52 3.19 6.76 -1.18
N THR A 53 3.81 7.20 -0.08
CA THR A 53 3.57 6.67 1.26
C THR A 53 2.13 6.94 1.71
N VAL A 54 1.62 8.14 1.45
CA VAL A 54 0.20 8.49 1.68
C VAL A 54 -0.71 7.56 0.89
N SER A 55 -0.46 7.44 -0.42
CA SER A 55 -1.29 6.62 -1.31
C SER A 55 -1.28 5.14 -0.93
N LEU A 56 -0.11 4.62 -0.52
CA LEU A 56 0.04 3.23 -0.10
C LEU A 56 -0.72 2.95 1.21
N ASN A 57 -0.62 3.86 2.18
CA ASN A 57 -1.37 3.74 3.44
C ASN A 57 -2.88 3.77 3.21
N GLU A 58 -3.36 4.65 2.32
CA GLU A 58 -4.77 4.70 1.95
C GLU A 58 -5.24 3.40 1.30
N ALA A 59 -4.48 2.89 0.32
CA ALA A 59 -4.80 1.63 -0.35
C ALA A 59 -4.82 0.43 0.61
N LEU A 60 -3.85 0.36 1.53
CA LEU A 60 -3.79 -0.70 2.54
C LEU A 60 -4.95 -0.60 3.54
N GLY A 61 -5.27 0.60 4.01
CA GLY A 61 -6.41 0.85 4.89
C GLY A 61 -7.73 0.40 4.24
N ASN A 62 -7.99 0.86 3.01
CA ASN A 62 -9.18 0.49 2.26
C ASN A 62 -9.29 -1.04 2.07
N HIS A 63 -8.19 -1.72 1.71
CA HIS A 63 -8.19 -3.17 1.55
C HIS A 63 -8.45 -3.94 2.86
N ILE A 64 -7.91 -3.46 3.98
CA ILE A 64 -8.16 -4.04 5.30
C ILE A 64 -9.63 -3.84 5.69
N ASP A 65 -10.16 -2.64 5.48
CA ASP A 65 -11.54 -2.30 5.81
C ASP A 65 -12.52 -3.09 4.95
N GLU A 66 -12.32 -3.20 3.64
CA GLU A 66 -13.13 -4.02 2.74
C GLU A 66 -13.14 -5.49 3.17
N LYS A 67 -11.97 -6.05 3.52
CA LYS A 67 -11.88 -7.42 4.03
C LYS A 67 -12.61 -7.58 5.36
N THR A 68 -12.52 -6.60 6.24
CA THR A 68 -13.17 -6.60 7.54
C THR A 68 -14.69 -6.52 7.36
N GLN A 69 -15.18 -5.59 6.55
CA GLN A 69 -16.60 -5.47 6.19
C GLN A 69 -17.13 -6.74 5.53
N ARG A 70 -16.37 -7.35 4.61
CA ARG A 70 -16.75 -8.64 4.01
C ARG A 70 -16.88 -9.73 5.06
N ARG A 71 -15.95 -9.83 6.01
CA ARG A 71 -16.03 -10.81 7.11
C ARG A 71 -17.24 -10.55 8.03
N LEU A 72 -17.51 -9.28 8.37
CA LEU A 72 -18.67 -8.90 9.18
C LEU A 72 -19.99 -9.22 8.47
N ARG A 73 -20.10 -8.95 7.16
CA ARG A 73 -21.26 -9.28 6.34
C ARG A 73 -21.48 -10.80 6.25
N LEU A 74 -20.42 -11.58 6.04
CA LEU A 74 -20.48 -13.05 5.97
C LEU A 74 -20.82 -13.70 7.31
N ARG A 75 -20.49 -13.05 8.44
CA ARG A 75 -20.85 -13.50 9.79
C ARG A 75 -22.26 -13.07 10.22
N GLY A 76 -23.04 -12.45 9.34
CA GLY A 76 -24.49 -12.29 9.52
C GLY A 76 -24.93 -11.08 10.35
N GLY A 77 -24.50 -9.86 10.00
CA GLY A 77 -25.23 -8.65 10.40
C GLY A 77 -25.38 -8.38 11.91
N LEU A 78 -24.55 -8.99 12.77
CA LEU A 78 -24.56 -8.76 14.21
C LEU A 78 -23.50 -7.71 14.60
N TYR A 79 -23.75 -6.47 14.20
CA TYR A 79 -23.45 -5.31 15.02
C TYR A 79 -24.62 -4.35 14.80
N VAL A 80 -25.79 -4.73 15.32
CA VAL A 80 -26.80 -3.73 15.64
C VAL A 80 -26.15 -2.81 16.65
N SER A 81 -26.18 -1.52 16.34
CA SER A 81 -25.86 -0.39 17.19
C SER A 81 -26.19 -0.64 18.66
N GLU A 82 -25.23 -1.11 19.44
CA GLU A 82 -25.32 -1.11 20.91
C GLU A 82 -24.60 0.14 21.43
N THR A 83 -25.01 1.31 20.91
CA THR A 83 -24.65 2.61 21.50
C THR A 83 -25.74 3.66 21.27
N GLU A 84 -27.01 3.23 21.17
CA GLU A 84 -28.17 4.07 21.42
C GLU A 84 -29.21 3.22 22.14
N GLY A 85 -29.19 3.26 23.47
CA GLY A 85 -30.14 2.51 24.28
C GLY A 85 -29.65 2.18 25.69
N ARG A 86 -29.07 3.14 26.40
CA ARG A 86 -29.07 3.17 27.87
C ARG A 86 -29.04 4.61 28.35
#